data_AF-A0A523BT67-F1
#
_entry.id   AF-A0A523BT67-F1
#
_cell.length_a   1.000
_cell.length_b   1.000
_cell.length_c   1.000
_cell.angle_alpha   90.00
_cell.angle_beta   90.00
_cell.angle_gamma   90.00
#
_symmetry.space_group_name_H-M   'P 1'
#
loop_
_entity.id
_entity.type
_entity.pdbx_description
1 polymer ?
#
loop_
_entity_poly.entity_id
_entity_poly.type
_entity_poly.pdbx_seq_one_letter_code
_entity_poly.pdbx_strand_id
1 'polypeptide(L)' 'MQVRCSLCGAEVELTKIHKDYDRLARDPQGVFVCPKCHRMVQVQAQKQQNPPRPI' A
#
# COMPACT_ATOMS: atom_id res chain seq x y z
N MET A 1 6.88 -11.93 -8.68
CA MET A 1 7.65 -10.77 -9.20
C MET A 1 8.17 -10.00 -8.01
N GLN A 2 9.42 -9.56 -8.00
CA GLN A 2 9.91 -8.70 -6.94
C GLN A 2 9.53 -7.25 -7.25
N VAL A 3 8.90 -6.57 -6.29
CA VAL A 3 8.47 -5.18 -6.43
C VAL A 3 8.79 -4.41 -5.16
N ARG A 4 9.11 -3.13 -5.34
CA ARG A 4 9.54 -2.25 -4.27
C ARG A 4 8.41 -1.31 -3.86
N CYS A 5 8.15 -1.21 -2.56
CA CYS A 5 7.18 -0.27 -2.02
C CYS A 5 7.64 1.18 -2.25
N SER A 6 6.79 2.02 -2.84
CA SER A 6 7.11 3.43 -3.09
C SER A 6 7.16 4.28 -1.81
N LEU A 7 6.58 3.81 -0.69
CA LEU A 7 6.55 4.56 0.57
C LEU A 7 7.71 4.23 1.50
N CYS A 8 7.96 2.94 1.76
CA CYS A 8 9.02 2.51 2.70
C CYS A 8 10.23 1.89 2.01
N GLY A 9 10.19 1.68 0.70
CA GLY A 9 11.29 1.06 -0.05
C GLY A 9 11.45 -0.45 0.16
N ALA A 10 10.57 -1.10 0.94
CA ALA A 10 10.64 -2.54 1.18
C ALA A 10 10.38 -3.35 -0.09
N GLU A 11 11.19 -4.39 -0.31
CA GLU A 11 11.02 -5.35 -1.40
C GLU A 11 10.05 -6.44 -0.98
N VAL A 12 9.08 -6.72 -1.85
CA VAL A 12 8.04 -7.72 -1.62
C VAL A 12 7.93 -8.59 -2.85
N GLU A 13 7.84 -9.90 -2.63
CA GLU A 13 7.51 -10.83 -3.69
C GLU A 13 6.00 -10.85 -3.91
N LEU A 14 5.56 -10.34 -5.07
CA LEU A 14 4.17 -10.38 -5.50
C LEU A 14 3.90 -11.68 -6.27
N THR A 15 2.92 -12.44 -5.80
CA THR A 15 2.37 -13.61 -6.48
C THR A 15 1.23 -13.21 -7.43
N LYS A 16 0.90 -14.09 -8.41
CA LYS A 16 -0.20 -13.87 -9.38
C LYS A 16 -1.58 -13.72 -8.75
N ILE A 17 -1.72 -14.11 -7.49
CA ILE A 17 -2.97 -14.02 -6.72
C ILE A 17 -3.19 -12.61 -6.18
N HIS A 18 -2.11 -11.81 -6.06
CA HIS A 18 -2.20 -10.47 -5.51
C HIS A 18 -2.93 -9.54 -6.47
N LYS A 19 -3.90 -8.76 -5.97
CA LYS A 19 -4.73 -7.84 -6.78
C LYS A 19 -3.91 -6.87 -7.65
N ASP A 20 -2.75 -6.48 -7.15
CA ASP A 20 -1.86 -5.50 -7.79
C ASP A 20 -0.92 -6.16 -8.81
N TYR A 21 -0.92 -7.49 -8.91
CA TYR A 21 -0.04 -8.23 -9.82
C TYR A 21 -0.31 -7.88 -11.28
N ASP A 22 -1.57 -7.97 -11.74
CA ASP A 22 -1.90 -7.68 -13.13
C ASP A 22 -1.60 -6.23 -13.51
N ARG A 23 -1.78 -5.31 -12.56
CA ARG A 23 -1.48 -3.89 -12.75
C ARG A 23 0.03 -3.66 -12.92
N LEU A 24 0.83 -4.21 -12.01
CA LEU A 24 2.30 -4.07 -12.03
C LEU A 24 2.96 -4.88 -13.15
N ALA A 25 2.33 -5.96 -13.59
CA ALA A 25 2.78 -6.74 -14.74
C ALA A 25 2.59 -5.98 -16.06
N ARG A 26 1.53 -5.16 -16.17
CA ARG A 26 1.29 -4.29 -17.33
C ARG A 26 2.12 -3.01 -17.30
N ASP A 27 2.31 -2.45 -16.10
CA ASP A 27 3.12 -1.25 -15.87
C ASP A 27 4.15 -1.49 -14.76
N PRO A 28 5.39 -1.87 -15.10
CA PRO A 28 6.45 -2.16 -14.14
C PRO A 28 6.89 -0.94 -13.32
N GLN A 29 6.58 0.29 -13.78
CA GLN A 29 6.87 1.52 -13.04
C GLN A 29 5.67 1.97 -12.20
N GLY A 30 4.60 1.18 -12.15
CA GLY A 30 3.42 1.46 -11.36
C GLY A 30 3.72 1.60 -9.86
N VAL A 31 3.00 2.51 -9.21
CA VAL A 31 3.13 2.73 -7.77
C VAL A 31 2.62 1.50 -7.02
N PHE A 32 3.51 0.87 -6.25
CA PHE A 32 3.16 -0.21 -5.34
C PHE A 32 3.26 0.25 -3.88
N VAL A 33 2.22 -0.04 -3.10
CA VAL A 33 2.20 0.25 -1.67
C VAL A 33 2.10 -1.07 -0.91
N CYS A 34 3.07 -1.35 -0.06
CA CYS A 34 3.07 -2.59 0.72
C CYS A 34 1.90 -2.60 1.74
N PRO A 35 1.45 -3.80 2.18
CA PRO A 35 0.32 -3.92 3.09
C PRO A 35 0.48 -3.13 4.39
N LYS A 36 1.72 -3.02 4.89
CA LYS A 36 2.06 -2.28 6.11
C LYS A 36 1.84 -0.77 5.93
N CYS A 37 2.37 -0.19 4.85
CA CYS A 37 2.19 1.22 4.55
C CYS A 37 0.73 1.54 4.22
N HIS A 38 0.04 0.66 3.50
CA HIS A 38 -1.39 0.80 3.22
C HIS A 38 -2.20 0.89 4.51
N ARG A 39 -1.97 -0.02 5.46
CA ARG A 39 -2.65 -0.02 6.76
C ARG A 39 -2.36 1.24 7.57
N MET A 40 -1.11 1.71 7.56
CA MET A 40 -0.72 2.93 8.26
C MET A 40 -1.47 4.15 7.73
N VAL A 41 -1.48 4.33 6.41
CA VAL A 41 -2.20 5.43 5.75
C VAL A 41 -3.70 5.35 6.04
N GLN A 42 -4.28 4.16 6.00
CA GLN A 42 -5.69 3.95 6.32
C GLN A 42 -6.04 4.35 7.76
N VAL A 43 -5.20 3.97 8.74
CA VAL A 43 -5.40 4.35 10.15
C VAL A 43 -5.27 5.86 10.34
N GLN A 44 -4.28 6.49 9.70
CA GLN A 44 -4.09 7.94 9.78
C GLN A 44 -5.28 8.69 9.17
N ALA A 45 -5.76 8.25 8.00
CA ALA A 45 -6.94 8.83 7.36
C ALA A 45 -8.20 8.69 8.24
N GLN A 46 -8.43 7.52 8.85
CA GLN A 46 -9.55 7.33 9.77
C GLN A 46 -9.49 8.25 10.98
N LYS A 47 -8.31 8.46 11.57
CA LYS A 47 -8.14 9.38 12.71
C LYS A 47 -8.42 10.83 12.34
N GLN A 48 -8.07 11.24 11.11
CA GLN A 48 -8.38 12.58 10.62
C GLN A 48 -9.87 12.76 10.32
N GLN A 49 -10.53 11.74 9.76
CA GLN A 49 -11.95 11.79 9.44
C GLN A 49 -12.84 11.75 10.68
N ASN A 50 -12.44 10.98 11.69
CA ASN A 50 -13.16 10.85 12.96
C ASN A 50 -12.30 11.41 14.10
N PRO A 51 -12.18 12.75 14.23
CA PRO A 51 -11.50 13.32 15.37
C PRO A 51 -12.20 12.86 16.66
N PRO A 52 -11.45 12.56 17.73
CA PRO A 52 -12.05 12.20 19.00
C PRO A 52 -13.01 13.31 19.44
N ARG A 53 -14.22 12.93 19.88
CA ARG A 53 -15.17 13.91 20.40
C ARG A 53 -14.48 14.66 21.55
N PRO A 54 -14.56 16.01 21.58
CA PRO A 54 -14.06 16.75 22.72
C PRO A 54 -14.74 16.23 23.99
N ILE A 55 -13.94 16.03 25.05
CA ILE A 55 -14.39 15.56 26.37
C ILE A 55 -15.21 16.65 27.04
#